data_AF-A0A816RMY6-F1
#
_entry.id   AF-A0A816RMY6-F1
#
_cell.length_a   1.000
_cell.length_b   1.000
_cell.length_c   1.000
_cell.angle_alpha   90.00
_cell.angle_beta   90.00
_cell.angle_gamma   90.00
#
_symmetry.space_group_name_H-M   'P 1'
#
loop_
_entity.id
_entity.type
_entity.pdbx_description
1 polymer ?
#
loop_
_entity_poly.entity_id
_entity_poly.type
_entity_poly.pdbx_seq_one_letter_code
_entity_poly.pdbx_strand_id
1 'polypeptide(L)'
;MERILCTTYYPNLSGIGLYNIDIERAINIFSDECFFTCTYKNQISSLIIDINTNGEQSLTGNENTLLFTRIFTTFTNLRILNIGPSSICYQHLSFNLSPPTVISSTLLELHVCLSRFHDCLHLLDGRFDQLRIFHVKIAFIELSSLIFNNKGKLSNLRSFTLFCDNTTDGYYQLILPLLHRMSNLEELDLSLLVWTDNTFIDGNNLKFNIIHHMPLLKRFTFNIHSSTHFYNQDNLPSNEYIQETLKNFENKQIISSIDYFHENKYSGMFNSVRRVSLFDERSFEHEFFLRITQSFPFMEKLILINNKRQNNKQFRKSKNINQDLSIIEYPYLIELDLSKAQKDYYEQFLFDIKTCLPNNIRVNMDYRLVKKVTRNFRRPTTRMGLVEGNLNEKEKQLFMKK
;
A
#
# COMPACT_ATOMS: atom_id res chain seq x y z
N MET A 1 -25.47 9.06 -15.96
CA MET A 1 -25.06 9.86 -14.79
C MET A 1 -25.10 11.36 -15.07
N GLU A 2 -24.47 11.86 -16.15
CA GLU A 2 -24.48 13.28 -16.54
C GLU A 2 -25.88 13.90 -16.69
N ARG A 3 -26.79 13.21 -17.40
CA ARG A 3 -28.20 13.65 -17.47
C ARG A 3 -28.87 13.67 -16.10
N ILE A 4 -28.46 12.84 -15.14
CA ILE A 4 -29.11 12.74 -13.82
C ILE A 4 -28.60 13.85 -12.88
N LEU A 5 -27.30 14.18 -12.92
CA LEU A 5 -26.72 15.26 -12.11
C LEU A 5 -27.08 16.66 -12.64
N CYS A 6 -27.29 16.81 -13.95
CA CYS A 6 -27.61 18.10 -14.57
C CYS A 6 -29.11 18.39 -14.74
N THR A 7 -30.02 17.44 -14.49
CA THR A 7 -31.47 17.67 -14.70
C THR A 7 -32.35 17.50 -13.47
N THR A 8 -31.82 16.94 -12.39
CA THR A 8 -32.58 16.71 -11.16
C THR A 8 -32.00 17.51 -10.00
N TYR A 9 -32.81 18.40 -9.43
CA TYR A 9 -32.47 19.13 -8.20
C TYR A 9 -32.69 18.25 -6.98
N TYR A 10 -31.68 18.09 -6.15
CA TYR A 10 -31.74 17.39 -4.87
C TYR A 10 -31.51 18.40 -3.74
N PRO A 11 -32.56 18.83 -3.02
CA PRO A 11 -32.38 19.70 -1.87
C PRO A 11 -31.55 18.98 -0.80
N ASN A 12 -30.57 19.69 -0.23
CA ASN A 12 -29.70 19.20 0.85
C ASN A 12 -28.67 18.13 0.44
N LEU A 13 -28.21 18.15 -0.82
CA LEU A 13 -27.12 17.29 -1.25
C LEU A 13 -25.79 17.75 -0.62
N SER A 14 -25.32 17.05 0.42
CA SER A 14 -24.10 17.41 1.15
C SER A 14 -22.85 16.63 0.74
N GLY A 15 -23.01 15.53 -0.01
CA GLY A 15 -21.92 14.68 -0.45
C GLY A 15 -22.16 14.11 -1.84
N ILE A 16 -21.10 13.95 -2.63
CA ILE A 16 -21.17 13.36 -3.96
C ILE A 16 -19.98 12.43 -4.23
N GLY A 17 -20.28 11.30 -4.87
CA GLY A 17 -19.29 10.38 -5.40
C GLY A 17 -19.38 10.32 -6.93
N LEU A 18 -18.27 10.61 -7.59
CA LEU A 18 -18.08 10.56 -9.02
C LEU A 18 -17.13 9.42 -9.34
N TYR A 19 -17.61 8.36 -9.98
CA TYR A 19 -16.81 7.15 -10.22
C TYR A 19 -16.62 6.89 -11.72
N ASN A 20 -15.43 6.41 -12.08
CA ASN A 20 -15.09 6.02 -13.44
C ASN A 20 -15.29 7.18 -14.45
N ILE A 21 -14.83 8.38 -14.08
CA ILE A 21 -14.95 9.60 -14.90
C ILE A 21 -13.59 9.93 -15.50
N ASP A 22 -13.50 10.22 -16.79
CA ASP A 22 -12.27 10.72 -17.40
C ASP A 22 -11.94 12.16 -16.93
N ILE A 23 -10.68 12.58 -17.03
CA ILE A 23 -10.25 13.86 -16.47
C ILE A 23 -10.92 15.07 -17.14
N GLU A 24 -11.13 15.02 -18.47
CA GLU A 24 -11.72 16.12 -19.23
C GLU A 24 -13.16 16.35 -18.77
N ARG A 25 -13.90 15.25 -18.59
CA ARG A 25 -15.24 15.28 -18.05
C ARG A 25 -15.28 15.76 -16.61
N ALA A 26 -14.33 15.35 -15.77
CA ALA A 26 -14.23 15.87 -14.41
C ALA A 26 -14.00 17.40 -14.43
N ILE A 27 -13.06 17.89 -15.24
CA ILE A 27 -12.78 19.32 -15.41
C ILE A 27 -14.06 20.06 -15.86
N ASN A 28 -14.81 19.51 -16.81
CA ASN A 28 -16.06 20.10 -17.31
C ASN A 28 -17.17 20.13 -16.26
N ILE A 29 -17.32 19.07 -15.46
CA ILE A 29 -18.30 19.03 -14.36
C ILE A 29 -18.04 20.14 -13.34
N PHE A 30 -16.77 20.44 -13.07
CA PHE A 30 -16.36 21.47 -12.11
C PHE A 30 -16.04 22.82 -12.75
N SER A 31 -16.52 23.09 -13.97
CA SER A 31 -16.48 24.44 -14.53
C SER A 31 -17.50 25.33 -13.83
N ASP A 32 -17.22 26.64 -13.76
CA ASP A 32 -18.15 27.63 -13.19
C ASP A 32 -19.48 27.70 -13.96
N GLU A 33 -19.45 27.35 -15.25
CA GLU A 33 -20.62 27.34 -16.15
C GLU A 33 -21.48 26.08 -16.00
N CYS A 34 -21.01 25.06 -15.29
CA CYS A 34 -21.76 23.82 -15.12
C CYS A 34 -22.95 24.02 -14.17
N PHE A 35 -24.14 23.56 -14.59
CA PHE A 35 -25.35 23.58 -13.76
C PHE A 35 -25.12 22.96 -12.37
N PHE A 36 -24.36 21.86 -12.33
CA PHE A 36 -24.00 21.18 -11.08
C PHE A 36 -23.27 22.12 -10.11
N THR A 37 -22.20 22.76 -10.58
CA THR A 37 -21.42 23.72 -9.81
C THR A 37 -22.29 24.88 -9.32
N CYS A 38 -23.07 25.50 -10.21
CA CYS A 38 -23.93 26.62 -9.87
C CYS A 38 -24.97 26.28 -8.79
N THR A 39 -25.50 25.05 -8.83
CA THR A 39 -26.57 24.60 -7.94
C THR A 39 -26.05 24.13 -6.58
N TYR A 40 -24.90 23.45 -6.54
CA TYR A 40 -24.46 22.71 -5.37
C TYR A 40 -23.17 23.23 -4.72
N LYS A 41 -22.49 24.24 -5.29
CA LYS A 41 -21.20 24.73 -4.75
C LYS A 41 -21.16 25.05 -3.25
N ASN A 42 -22.27 25.57 -2.71
CA ASN A 42 -22.39 25.91 -1.29
C ASN A 42 -22.94 24.77 -0.42
N GLN A 43 -23.41 23.67 -1.01
CA GLN A 43 -24.00 22.53 -0.28
C GLN A 43 -23.00 21.39 -0.09
N ILE A 44 -22.14 21.16 -1.08
CA ILE A 44 -21.20 20.03 -1.06
C ILE A 44 -20.14 20.25 0.03
N SER A 45 -20.09 19.29 0.94
CA SER A 45 -19.11 19.20 2.04
C SER A 45 -18.23 17.97 1.94
N SER A 46 -18.61 16.97 1.14
CA SER A 46 -17.84 15.76 0.88
C SER A 46 -17.83 15.43 -0.61
N LEU A 47 -16.65 15.23 -1.17
CA LEU A 47 -16.45 14.94 -2.59
C LEU A 47 -15.53 13.73 -2.74
N ILE A 48 -16.01 12.70 -3.43
CA ILE A 48 -15.23 11.53 -3.84
C ILE A 48 -15.15 11.52 -5.35
N ILE A 49 -13.95 11.44 -5.91
CA ILE A 49 -13.72 11.38 -7.35
C ILE A 49 -12.80 10.20 -7.64
N ASP A 50 -13.23 9.29 -8.50
CA ASP A 50 -12.42 8.22 -9.05
C ASP A 50 -12.27 8.44 -10.56
N ILE A 51 -11.05 8.84 -10.94
CA ILE A 51 -10.72 9.22 -12.32
C ILE A 51 -10.31 7.98 -13.09
N ASN A 52 -11.04 7.61 -14.13
CA ASN A 52 -10.61 6.53 -15.01
C ASN A 52 -9.62 7.06 -16.05
N THR A 53 -8.40 6.55 -15.99
CA THR A 53 -7.40 6.71 -17.03
C THR A 53 -7.46 5.46 -17.91
N ASN A 54 -8.06 5.59 -19.09
CA ASN A 54 -8.05 4.52 -20.08
C ASN A 54 -6.60 4.29 -20.58
N GLY A 55 -5.83 3.47 -19.87
CA GLY A 55 -4.64 2.70 -20.27
C GLY A 55 -3.42 3.39 -20.91
N GLU A 56 -3.57 4.52 -21.59
CA GLU A 56 -2.58 5.02 -22.56
C GLU A 56 -2.38 6.54 -22.52
N GLN A 57 -3.25 7.29 -21.86
CA GLN A 57 -3.07 8.74 -21.71
C GLN A 57 -2.40 9.03 -20.37
N SER A 58 -1.07 9.26 -20.41
CA SER A 58 -0.40 9.91 -19.29
C SER A 58 -1.02 11.30 -19.13
N LEU A 59 -1.80 11.48 -18.06
CA LEU A 59 -2.36 12.77 -17.70
C LEU A 59 -1.24 13.81 -17.66
N THR A 60 -1.41 14.92 -18.35
CA THR A 60 -0.45 16.01 -18.25
C THR A 60 -0.58 16.66 -16.87
N GLY A 61 0.53 17.11 -16.26
CA GLY A 61 0.50 17.77 -14.95
C GLY A 61 -0.49 18.95 -14.88
N ASN A 62 -0.70 19.62 -16.02
CA ASN A 62 -1.58 20.78 -16.14
C ASN A 62 -3.07 20.44 -15.89
N GLU A 63 -3.56 19.31 -16.37
CA GLU A 63 -4.99 18.95 -16.26
C GLU A 63 -5.35 18.58 -14.82
N ASN A 64 -4.48 17.84 -14.14
CA ASN A 64 -4.64 17.55 -12.72
C ASN A 64 -4.63 18.83 -11.90
N THR A 65 -3.65 19.72 -12.13
CA THR A 65 -3.61 21.01 -11.44
C THR A 65 -4.88 21.81 -11.68
N LEU A 66 -5.37 21.88 -12.93
CA LEU A 66 -6.61 22.59 -13.25
C LEU A 66 -7.82 22.00 -12.51
N LEU A 67 -7.92 20.67 -12.45
CA LEU A 67 -9.00 19.98 -11.73
C LEU A 67 -8.98 20.33 -10.23
N PHE A 68 -7.82 20.21 -9.58
CA PHE A 68 -7.68 20.55 -8.16
C PHE A 68 -8.00 22.02 -7.90
N THR A 69 -7.47 22.92 -8.72
CA THR A 69 -7.78 24.36 -8.61
C THR A 69 -9.28 24.58 -8.70
N ARG A 70 -9.96 24.02 -9.71
CA ARG A 70 -11.42 24.16 -9.88
C ARG A 70 -12.19 23.63 -8.68
N ILE A 71 -11.85 22.45 -8.16
CA ILE A 71 -12.53 21.87 -6.99
C ILE A 71 -12.43 22.82 -5.79
N PHE A 72 -11.22 23.27 -5.47
CA PHE A 72 -11.01 24.11 -4.29
C PHE A 72 -11.59 25.52 -4.43
N THR A 73 -11.57 26.11 -5.64
CA THR A 73 -12.20 27.42 -5.86
C THR A 73 -13.72 27.34 -5.92
N THR A 74 -14.27 26.20 -6.34
CA THR A 74 -15.71 26.00 -6.50
C THR A 74 -16.40 25.74 -5.16
N PHE A 75 -15.92 24.77 -4.38
CA PHE A 75 -16.64 24.27 -3.22
C PHE A 75 -16.15 24.91 -1.92
N THR A 76 -16.76 26.04 -1.55
CA THR A 76 -16.36 26.81 -0.36
C THR A 76 -16.57 26.06 0.95
N ASN A 77 -17.51 25.11 0.99
CA ASN A 77 -17.86 24.33 2.18
C ASN A 77 -17.25 22.92 2.20
N LEU A 78 -16.33 22.62 1.28
CA LEU A 78 -15.71 21.31 1.17
C LEU A 78 -14.87 20.97 2.40
N ARG A 79 -15.25 19.90 3.12
CA ARG A 79 -14.55 19.39 4.30
C ARG A 79 -13.77 18.12 4.02
N ILE A 80 -14.27 17.27 3.13
CA ILE A 80 -13.67 15.98 2.80
C ILE A 80 -13.47 15.91 1.28
N LEU A 81 -12.23 15.69 0.85
CA LEU A 81 -11.90 15.43 -0.53
C LEU A 81 -11.16 14.09 -0.62
N ASN A 82 -11.74 13.15 -1.36
CA ASN A 82 -11.08 11.89 -1.69
C ASN A 82 -10.98 11.76 -3.21
N ILE A 83 -9.76 11.85 -3.71
CA ILE A 83 -9.49 11.57 -5.11
C ILE A 83 -8.85 10.19 -5.17
N GLY A 84 -9.71 9.21 -5.45
CA GLY A 84 -9.41 7.80 -5.39
C GLY A 84 -8.35 7.40 -6.41
N PRO A 85 -7.56 6.35 -6.10
CA PRO A 85 -6.65 5.77 -7.07
C PRO A 85 -7.47 5.17 -8.21
N SER A 86 -7.24 5.66 -9.43
CA SER A 86 -7.28 4.72 -10.54
C SER A 86 -6.21 3.67 -10.24
N SER A 87 -6.49 2.39 -10.49
CA SER A 87 -5.54 1.30 -10.25
C SER A 87 -4.20 1.42 -11.02
N ILE A 88 -4.02 2.47 -11.84
CA ILE A 88 -2.94 2.63 -12.82
C ILE A 88 -2.30 4.03 -12.78
N CYS A 89 -2.96 5.08 -12.27
CA CYS A 89 -2.46 6.46 -12.42
C CYS A 89 -2.36 7.25 -11.12
N TYR A 90 -1.19 7.84 -10.98
CA TYR A 90 -0.86 8.85 -10.00
C TYR A 90 -0.98 10.24 -10.60
N GLN A 91 -1.40 11.20 -9.80
CA GLN A 91 -1.60 12.57 -10.23
C GLN A 91 -0.27 13.32 -10.18
N HIS A 92 0.08 13.97 -11.28
CA HIS A 92 1.16 14.95 -11.29
C HIS A 92 0.56 16.32 -11.03
N LEU A 93 0.99 16.99 -9.97
CA LEU A 93 0.51 18.33 -9.63
C LEU A 93 1.62 19.34 -9.89
N SER A 94 1.55 20.03 -11.02
CA SER A 94 2.39 21.19 -11.29
C SER A 94 1.74 22.45 -10.70
N PHE A 95 1.86 22.68 -9.39
CA PHE A 95 1.45 23.96 -8.83
C PHE A 95 2.42 25.08 -9.26
N ASN A 96 2.14 25.76 -10.36
CA ASN A 96 2.82 27.00 -10.77
C ASN A 96 2.44 28.22 -9.89
N LEU A 97 2.11 28.00 -8.62
CA LEU A 97 1.53 29.02 -7.75
C LEU A 97 2.61 29.62 -6.84
N SER A 98 3.14 30.77 -7.26
CA SER A 98 3.75 31.78 -6.38
C SER A 98 2.79 32.16 -5.23
N PRO A 99 3.32 32.74 -4.13
CA PRO A 99 3.42 32.13 -2.79
C PRO A 99 2.09 31.58 -2.23
N PRO A 100 2.11 30.72 -1.17
CA PRO A 100 0.92 29.99 -0.72
C PRO A 100 -0.18 30.94 -0.24
N THR A 101 -1.15 31.20 -1.11
CA THR A 101 -2.47 31.65 -0.69
C THR A 101 -3.21 30.42 -0.17
N VAL A 102 -3.92 30.55 0.96
CA VAL A 102 -4.75 29.47 1.50
C VAL A 102 -5.74 29.06 0.41
N ILE A 103 -5.63 27.81 -0.05
CA ILE A 103 -6.44 27.29 -1.17
C ILE A 103 -7.81 26.83 -0.68
N SER A 104 -7.85 26.28 0.54
CA SER A 104 -9.12 25.99 1.22
C SER A 104 -8.93 26.10 2.73
N SER A 105 -9.79 26.88 3.36
CA SER A 105 -9.84 27.04 4.81
C SER A 105 -10.83 26.11 5.50
N THR A 106 -11.57 25.28 4.74
CA THR A 106 -12.64 24.42 5.26
C THR A 106 -12.30 22.94 5.17
N LEU A 107 -11.27 22.57 4.39
CA LEU A 107 -10.86 21.19 4.20
C LEU A 107 -10.26 20.60 5.48
N LEU A 108 -10.87 19.52 5.96
CA LEU A 108 -10.45 18.77 7.15
C LEU A 108 -9.77 17.45 6.80
N GLU A 109 -10.18 16.82 5.69
CA GLU A 109 -9.70 15.49 5.28
C GLU A 109 -9.35 15.48 3.78
N LEU A 110 -8.15 15.00 3.46
CA LEU A 110 -7.67 14.88 2.09
C LEU A 110 -7.08 13.49 1.84
N HIS A 111 -7.59 12.81 0.81
CA HIS A 111 -7.08 11.52 0.33
C HIS A 111 -6.71 11.66 -1.15
N VAL A 112 -5.46 11.42 -1.51
CA VAL A 112 -4.96 11.64 -2.88
C VAL A 112 -3.89 10.62 -3.28
N CYS A 113 -3.74 10.42 -4.58
CA CYS A 113 -2.68 9.60 -5.18
C CYS A 113 -1.78 10.47 -6.06
N LEU A 114 -0.52 10.64 -5.69
CA LEU A 114 0.43 11.59 -6.29
C LEU A 114 1.61 10.88 -6.95
N SER A 115 2.09 11.41 -8.06
CA SER A 115 3.19 10.81 -8.81
C SER A 115 4.53 11.06 -8.13
N ARG A 116 4.70 12.25 -7.55
CA ARG A 116 5.96 12.70 -6.97
C ARG A 116 5.76 13.14 -5.52
N PHE A 117 6.75 12.85 -4.68
CA PHE A 117 6.78 13.35 -3.30
C PHE A 117 6.71 14.87 -3.19
N HIS A 118 7.25 15.58 -4.18
CA HIS A 118 7.23 17.03 -4.20
C HIS A 118 5.80 17.62 -4.16
N ASP A 119 4.86 16.98 -4.86
CA ASP A 119 3.47 17.39 -4.91
C ASP A 119 2.81 17.27 -3.53
N CYS A 120 3.18 16.23 -2.77
CA CYS A 120 2.77 16.05 -1.37
C CYS A 120 3.27 17.19 -0.48
N LEU A 121 4.54 17.59 -0.65
CA LEU A 121 5.11 18.70 0.10
C LEU A 121 4.42 20.02 -0.22
N HIS A 122 4.04 20.25 -1.48
CA HIS A 122 3.25 21.42 -1.89
C HIS A 122 1.87 21.46 -1.26
N LEU A 123 1.18 20.33 -1.09
CA LEU A 123 -0.11 20.30 -0.40
C LEU A 123 0.05 20.62 1.09
N LEU A 124 1.21 20.33 1.68
CA LEU A 124 1.55 20.59 3.08
C LEU A 124 2.31 21.90 3.30
N ASP A 125 2.31 22.80 2.31
CA ASP A 125 3.10 24.03 2.33
C ASP A 125 2.43 25.20 3.09
N GLY A 126 1.25 24.96 3.69
CA GLY A 126 0.43 25.95 4.39
C GLY A 126 -0.90 26.30 3.70
N ARG A 127 -1.19 25.69 2.55
CA ARG A 127 -2.44 25.91 1.78
C ARG A 127 -3.73 25.40 2.43
N PHE A 128 -3.63 24.47 3.38
CA PHE A 128 -4.76 23.91 4.12
C PHE A 128 -4.51 24.05 5.62
N ASP A 129 -4.96 25.16 6.19
CA ASP A 129 -4.75 25.47 7.60
C ASP A 129 -5.55 24.55 8.53
N GLN A 130 -6.77 24.14 8.15
CA GLN A 130 -7.62 23.29 8.98
C GLN A 130 -7.43 21.77 8.76
N LEU A 131 -6.53 21.35 7.88
CA LEU A 131 -6.35 19.94 7.52
C LEU A 131 -5.95 19.11 8.76
N ARG A 132 -6.77 18.09 9.07
CA ARG A 132 -6.57 17.17 10.21
C ARG A 132 -6.16 15.78 9.77
N ILE A 133 -6.65 15.31 8.63
CA ILE A 133 -6.37 13.98 8.11
C ILE A 133 -5.79 14.13 6.71
N PHE A 134 -4.61 13.55 6.49
CA PHE A 134 -4.00 13.54 5.16
C PHE A 134 -3.48 12.15 4.82
N HIS A 135 -4.13 11.49 3.87
CA HIS A 135 -3.73 10.20 3.37
C HIS A 135 -3.22 10.36 1.94
N VAL A 136 -1.96 9.97 1.73
CA VAL A 136 -1.31 10.14 0.45
C VAL A 136 -0.67 8.84 0.00
N LYS A 137 -0.99 8.45 -1.23
CA LYS A 137 -0.33 7.37 -1.96
C LYS A 137 0.62 7.98 -2.98
N ILE A 138 1.89 7.60 -2.99
CA ILE A 138 2.93 8.21 -3.83
C ILE A 138 3.59 7.16 -4.71
N ALA A 139 3.82 7.49 -5.97
CA ALA A 139 4.55 6.59 -6.87
C ALA A 139 6.04 6.64 -6.57
N PHE A 140 6.64 7.82 -6.59
CA PHE A 140 8.08 8.02 -6.49
C PHE A 140 8.45 9.06 -5.43
N ILE A 141 9.40 8.69 -4.58
CA ILE A 141 10.10 9.60 -3.67
C ILE A 141 11.55 9.64 -4.15
N GLU A 142 11.85 10.64 -4.95
CA GLU A 142 13.20 10.86 -5.52
C GLU A 142 13.92 11.92 -4.70
N LEU A 143 15.22 11.69 -4.46
CA LEU A 143 16.16 12.67 -3.94
C LEU A 143 16.43 13.76 -4.99
N SER A 144 15.42 14.59 -5.27
CA SER A 144 15.64 15.82 -6.04
C SER A 144 16.38 16.84 -5.17
N SER A 145 17.25 17.64 -5.80
CA SER A 145 18.12 18.64 -5.15
C SER A 145 17.38 19.81 -4.46
N LEU A 146 16.05 19.75 -4.37
CA LEU A 146 15.23 20.74 -3.68
C LEU A 146 15.12 20.38 -2.21
N ILE A 147 15.99 20.99 -1.40
CA ILE A 147 15.78 21.13 0.04
C ILE A 147 14.44 21.86 0.20
N PHE A 148 13.40 21.13 0.59
CA PHE A 148 12.10 21.75 0.87
C PHE A 148 12.24 22.61 2.13
N ASN A 149 12.57 23.88 1.93
CA ASN A 149 12.84 24.87 2.98
C ASN A 149 11.58 25.40 3.67
N ASN A 150 10.47 24.68 3.61
CA ASN A 150 9.23 25.20 4.18
C ASN A 150 9.22 24.97 5.70
N LYS A 151 9.32 26.07 6.45
CA LYS A 151 9.54 26.09 7.92
C LYS A 151 8.25 26.01 8.74
N GLY A 152 7.09 25.93 8.10
CA GLY A 152 5.80 25.90 8.80
C GLY A 152 5.60 24.61 9.60
N LYS A 153 5.14 24.74 10.86
CA LYS A 153 4.65 23.60 11.65
C LYS A 153 3.30 23.13 11.09
N LEU A 154 3.10 21.81 11.01
CA LEU A 154 1.84 21.19 10.59
C LEU A 154 0.98 20.87 11.83
N SER A 155 0.66 21.90 12.62
CA SER A 155 0.12 21.72 13.98
C SER A 155 -1.30 21.18 14.04
N ASN A 156 -2.08 21.31 12.97
CA ASN A 156 -3.49 20.87 12.95
C ASN A 156 -3.64 19.41 12.47
N LEU A 157 -2.61 18.85 11.85
CA LEU A 157 -2.63 17.49 11.35
C LEU A 157 -2.59 16.49 12.53
N ARG A 158 -3.56 15.58 12.57
CA ARG A 158 -3.74 14.55 13.60
C ARG A 158 -3.51 13.14 13.06
N SER A 159 -3.81 12.90 11.79
CA SER A 159 -3.61 11.61 11.14
C SER A 159 -2.88 11.80 9.81
N PHE A 160 -1.81 11.05 9.62
CA PHE A 160 -1.01 11.05 8.40
C PHE A 160 -0.76 9.62 7.93
N THR A 161 -1.09 9.35 6.66
CA THR A 161 -0.77 8.09 6.00
C THR A 161 0.08 8.35 4.78
N LEU A 162 1.23 7.70 4.68
CA LEU A 162 2.11 7.73 3.52
C LEU A 162 2.36 6.31 3.02
N PHE A 163 1.86 6.03 1.81
CA PHE A 163 2.12 4.80 1.08
C PHE A 163 3.01 5.12 -0.13
N CYS A 164 4.13 4.43 -0.30
CA CYS A 164 4.98 4.54 -1.48
C CYS A 164 5.09 3.19 -2.19
N ASP A 165 4.71 3.13 -3.48
CA ASP A 165 4.71 1.86 -4.22
C ASP A 165 6.11 1.45 -4.67
N ASN A 166 6.99 2.42 -4.93
CA ASN A 166 8.36 2.15 -5.38
C ASN A 166 9.38 2.30 -4.24
N THR A 167 10.58 1.79 -4.50
CA THR A 167 11.76 1.96 -3.66
C THR A 167 12.10 3.44 -3.49
N THR A 168 12.47 3.86 -2.28
CA THR A 168 12.94 5.22 -1.95
C THR A 168 14.23 5.17 -1.17
N ASP A 169 15.22 5.97 -1.56
CA ASP A 169 16.42 6.27 -0.78
C ASP A 169 16.25 7.52 0.11
N GLY A 170 15.22 8.34 -0.15
CA GLY A 170 14.93 9.60 0.55
C GLY A 170 14.33 9.48 1.96
N TYR A 171 14.40 8.33 2.64
CA TYR A 171 13.79 8.17 3.96
C TYR A 171 14.37 9.16 4.98
N TYR A 172 15.69 9.22 5.09
CA TYR A 172 16.36 10.09 6.06
C TYR A 172 16.35 11.56 5.65
N GLN A 173 16.42 11.85 4.35
CA GLN A 173 16.62 13.19 3.80
C GLN A 173 15.30 13.93 3.54
N LEU A 174 14.20 13.20 3.27
CA LEU A 174 12.92 13.78 2.87
C LEU A 174 11.79 13.41 3.84
N ILE A 175 11.64 12.13 4.17
CA ILE A 175 10.50 11.64 4.95
C ILE A 175 10.65 12.02 6.43
N LEU A 176 11.78 11.71 7.07
CA LEU A 176 12.00 12.05 8.48
C LEU A 176 11.86 13.55 8.77
N PRO A 177 12.48 14.47 8.01
CA PRO A 177 12.33 15.91 8.26
C PRO A 177 10.88 16.40 8.11
N LEU A 178 10.11 15.80 7.19
CA LEU A 178 8.68 16.10 7.07
C LEU A 178 7.92 15.64 8.32
N LEU A 179 8.16 14.40 8.76
CA LEU A 179 7.51 13.82 9.92
C LEU A 179 7.84 14.58 11.22
N HIS A 180 9.07 15.05 11.38
CA HIS A 180 9.47 15.89 12.53
C HIS A 180 8.70 17.21 12.64
N ARG A 181 8.12 17.71 11.54
CA ARG A 181 7.27 18.91 11.54
C ARG A 181 5.83 18.64 11.98
N MET A 182 5.44 17.38 12.13
CA MET A 182 4.10 16.90 12.46
C MET A 182 4.02 16.42 13.92
N SER A 183 4.53 17.22 14.86
CA SER A 183 4.63 16.84 16.30
C SER A 183 3.29 16.58 16.99
N ASN A 184 2.18 16.99 16.37
CA ASN A 184 0.83 16.89 16.91
C ASN A 184 0.05 15.67 16.41
N LEU A 185 0.69 14.78 15.63
CA LEU A 185 0.08 13.56 15.14
C LEU A 185 -0.33 12.64 16.29
N GLU A 186 -1.54 12.12 16.16
CA GLU A 186 -2.09 11.07 17.01
C GLU A 186 -2.03 9.71 16.29
N GLU A 187 -2.02 9.72 14.95
CA GLU A 187 -1.98 8.53 14.12
C GLU A 187 -0.99 8.69 12.96
N LEU A 188 -0.16 7.67 12.76
CA LEU A 188 0.80 7.60 11.67
C LEU A 188 0.75 6.20 11.04
N ASP A 189 0.57 6.14 9.73
CA ASP A 189 0.70 4.91 8.95
C ASP A 189 1.74 5.13 7.83
N LEU A 190 2.83 4.36 7.88
CA LEU A 190 3.90 4.41 6.89
C LEU A 190 4.01 3.04 6.23
N SER A 191 3.87 3.01 4.91
CA SER A 191 4.15 1.83 4.10
C SER A 191 5.14 2.18 3.01
N LEU A 192 6.42 1.85 3.22
CA LEU A 192 7.53 2.31 2.39
C LEU A 192 8.44 1.13 2.02
N LEU A 193 8.98 1.18 0.81
CA LEU A 193 10.08 0.32 0.39
C LEU A 193 11.34 1.18 0.42
N VAL A 194 12.19 1.05 1.43
CA VAL A 194 13.34 1.95 1.66
C VAL A 194 14.64 1.29 1.21
N TRP A 195 15.47 2.03 0.50
CA TRP A 195 16.87 1.68 0.28
C TRP A 195 17.73 2.44 1.28
N THR A 196 18.53 1.72 2.06
CA THR A 196 19.47 2.32 3.01
C THR A 196 20.87 1.80 2.76
N ASP A 197 21.84 2.71 2.65
CA ASP A 197 23.21 2.32 2.31
C ASP A 197 23.93 1.65 3.49
N ASN A 198 23.69 2.14 4.72
CA ASN A 198 24.51 1.77 5.88
C ASN A 198 23.73 1.52 7.18
N THR A 199 22.43 1.87 7.24
CA THR A 199 21.67 1.82 8.49
C THR A 199 20.35 1.12 8.28
N PHE A 200 20.13 0.09 9.08
CA PHE A 200 18.84 -0.57 9.13
C PHE A 200 17.84 0.24 9.95
N ILE A 201 16.56 0.18 9.60
CA ILE A 201 15.49 0.83 10.35
C ILE A 201 14.98 -0.16 11.41
N ASP A 202 15.70 -0.24 12.52
CA ASP A 202 15.31 -1.03 13.69
C ASP A 202 14.39 -0.25 14.65
N GLY A 203 13.99 -0.87 15.76
CA GLY A 203 13.21 -0.23 16.80
C GLY A 203 13.91 1.01 17.37
N ASN A 204 15.22 0.95 17.60
CA ASN A 204 15.97 2.12 18.07
C ASN A 204 15.83 3.29 17.11
N ASN A 205 16.05 3.07 15.82
CA ASN A 205 15.87 4.06 14.77
C ASN A 205 14.48 4.69 14.83
N LEU A 206 13.41 3.89 14.94
CA LEU A 206 12.05 4.39 15.07
C LEU A 206 11.82 5.17 16.35
N LYS A 207 12.38 4.72 17.47
CA LYS A 207 12.26 5.40 18.74
C LYS A 207 12.91 6.78 18.70
N PHE A 208 14.14 6.85 18.20
CA PHE A 208 14.91 8.09 18.12
C PHE A 208 14.35 9.05 17.05
N ASN A 209 14.00 8.54 15.88
CA ASN A 209 13.65 9.38 14.74
C ASN A 209 12.15 9.67 14.61
N ILE A 210 11.26 8.84 15.15
CA ILE A 210 9.80 9.04 15.02
C ILE A 210 9.18 9.32 16.39
N ILE A 211 9.24 8.35 17.30
CA ILE A 211 8.49 8.41 18.56
C ILE A 211 8.93 9.58 19.43
N HIS A 212 10.22 9.84 19.54
CA HIS A 212 10.75 10.97 20.29
C HIS A 212 10.20 12.32 19.81
N HIS A 213 9.90 12.44 18.51
CA HIS A 213 9.41 13.67 17.89
C HIS A 213 7.88 13.77 17.87
N MET A 214 7.16 12.70 18.22
CA MET A 214 5.70 12.62 18.15
C MET A 214 5.09 12.15 19.48
N PRO A 215 5.14 12.98 20.53
CA PRO A 215 4.72 12.59 21.87
C PRO A 215 3.21 12.32 22.00
N LEU A 216 2.39 12.78 21.05
CA LEU A 216 0.94 12.56 21.04
C LEU A 216 0.52 11.30 20.26
N LEU A 217 1.48 10.56 19.70
CA LEU A 217 1.20 9.43 18.82
C LEU A 217 0.57 8.26 19.58
N LYS A 218 -0.71 8.00 19.32
CA LYS A 218 -1.49 6.90 19.90
C LYS A 218 -1.40 5.64 19.04
N ARG A 219 -1.39 5.80 17.72
CA ARG A 219 -1.34 4.70 16.75
C ARG A 219 -0.17 4.90 15.79
N PHE A 220 0.67 3.88 15.68
CA PHE A 220 1.78 3.86 14.73
C PHE A 220 1.80 2.53 13.97
N THR A 221 1.42 2.58 12.70
CA THR A 221 1.56 1.45 11.77
C THR A 221 2.78 1.69 10.91
N PHE A 222 3.64 0.68 10.81
CA PHE A 222 4.95 0.85 10.17
C PHE A 222 5.35 -0.38 9.35
N ASN A 223 5.00 -0.35 8.07
CA ASN A 223 5.33 -1.37 7.09
C ASN A 223 6.50 -0.91 6.21
N ILE A 224 7.72 -0.95 6.75
CA ILE A 224 8.93 -0.66 5.96
C ILE A 224 9.64 -1.95 5.56
N HIS A 225 9.84 -2.12 4.26
CA HIS A 225 10.81 -3.06 3.72
C HIS A 225 12.10 -2.30 3.44
N SER A 226 13.15 -2.52 4.23
CA SER A 226 14.45 -1.90 3.97
C SER A 226 15.38 -2.87 3.24
N SER A 227 15.84 -2.49 2.05
CA SER A 227 16.93 -3.17 1.35
C SER A 227 18.22 -2.43 1.60
N THR A 228 19.29 -3.18 1.87
CA THR A 228 20.61 -2.65 2.18
C THR A 228 21.64 -3.27 1.24
N HIS A 229 22.47 -2.46 0.59
CA HIS A 229 23.60 -2.94 -0.19
C HIS A 229 24.82 -3.12 0.72
N PHE A 230 24.84 -4.21 1.49
CA PHE A 230 26.03 -4.56 2.26
C PHE A 230 27.10 -5.14 1.34
N TYR A 231 28.02 -4.29 0.88
CA TYR A 231 29.29 -4.73 0.29
C TYR A 231 30.20 -5.44 1.31
N ASN A 232 29.92 -5.32 2.62
CA ASN A 232 30.56 -6.06 3.71
C ASN A 232 29.49 -6.69 4.62
N GLN A 233 29.24 -7.99 4.42
CA GLN A 233 28.18 -8.75 5.10
C GLN A 233 28.50 -9.09 6.57
N ASP A 234 29.70 -8.77 7.07
CA ASP A 234 30.18 -9.23 8.38
C ASP A 234 29.57 -8.49 9.59
N ASN A 235 28.93 -7.33 9.38
CA ASN A 235 28.42 -6.46 10.45
C ASN A 235 26.89 -6.29 10.47
N LEU A 236 26.16 -7.22 9.87
CA LEU A 236 24.70 -7.21 9.88
C LEU A 236 24.16 -7.43 11.30
N PRO A 237 23.29 -6.55 11.83
CA PRO A 237 22.61 -6.84 13.08
C PRO A 237 21.79 -8.12 12.93
N SER A 238 21.87 -9.03 13.91
CA SER A 238 21.09 -10.26 13.87
C SER A 238 19.59 -9.93 13.94
N ASN A 239 18.76 -10.82 13.38
CA ASN A 239 17.32 -10.69 13.49
C ASN A 239 16.89 -10.62 14.96
N GLU A 240 17.52 -11.40 15.84
CA GLU A 240 17.28 -11.35 17.28
C GLU A 240 17.58 -9.97 17.86
N TYR A 241 18.71 -9.35 17.51
CA TYR A 241 19.06 -7.99 17.96
C TYR A 241 18.00 -6.98 17.54
N ILE A 242 17.59 -7.01 16.26
CA ILE A 242 16.56 -6.11 15.75
C ILE A 242 15.23 -6.33 16.51
N GLN A 243 14.83 -7.58 16.74
CA GLN A 243 13.64 -7.87 17.53
C GLN A 243 13.75 -7.37 18.96
N GLU A 244 14.92 -7.47 19.59
CA GLU A 244 15.15 -6.92 20.93
C GLU A 244 14.88 -5.41 20.98
N THR A 245 15.26 -4.67 19.94
CA THR A 245 15.00 -3.22 19.87
C THR A 245 13.49 -2.88 19.80
N LEU A 246 12.66 -3.83 19.38
CA LEU A 246 11.20 -3.68 19.30
C LEU A 246 10.47 -4.23 20.55
N LYS A 247 11.10 -5.08 21.38
CA LYS A 247 10.45 -5.68 22.57
C LYS A 247 9.90 -4.65 23.54
N ASN A 248 10.60 -3.53 23.71
CA ASN A 248 10.23 -2.46 24.65
C ASN A 248 9.46 -1.31 23.99
N PHE A 249 8.94 -1.51 22.78
CA PHE A 249 8.05 -0.53 22.18
C PHE A 249 6.70 -0.54 22.89
N GLU A 250 6.41 0.52 23.65
CA GLU A 250 5.15 0.67 24.38
C GLU A 250 3.92 0.69 23.45
N ASN A 251 4.13 1.01 22.17
CA ASN A 251 3.08 0.96 21.16
C ASN A 251 2.85 -0.48 20.69
N LYS A 252 1.86 -1.14 21.29
CA LYS A 252 1.43 -2.52 20.99
C LYS A 252 0.90 -2.72 19.56
N GLN A 253 0.85 -1.68 18.73
CA GLN A 253 0.30 -1.72 17.36
C GLN A 253 1.36 -1.64 16.26
N ILE A 254 2.64 -1.83 16.58
CA ILE A 254 3.67 -1.93 15.54
C ILE A 254 3.58 -3.27 14.83
N ILE A 255 3.15 -3.21 13.57
CA ILE A 255 3.24 -4.30 12.60
C ILE A 255 4.54 -4.08 11.81
N SER A 256 5.67 -4.55 12.33
CA SER A 256 6.96 -4.48 11.62
C SER A 256 7.26 -5.81 10.94
N SER A 257 7.56 -5.80 9.64
CA SER A 257 8.06 -6.95 8.88
C SER A 257 9.49 -6.63 8.46
N ILE A 258 10.46 -7.35 9.01
CA ILE A 258 11.88 -7.14 8.75
C ILE A 258 12.37 -8.43 8.11
N ASP A 259 12.69 -8.36 6.82
CA ASP A 259 13.20 -9.52 6.09
C ASP A 259 14.65 -9.28 5.67
N TYR A 260 15.54 -10.03 6.31
CA TYR A 260 16.89 -10.29 5.84
C TYR A 260 16.98 -11.76 5.44
N PHE A 261 16.93 -12.06 4.15
CA PHE A 261 17.16 -13.43 3.69
C PHE A 261 18.63 -13.65 3.39
N HIS A 262 19.43 -13.76 4.47
CA HIS A 262 20.73 -14.38 4.40
C HIS A 262 20.61 -15.91 4.41
N GLU A 263 21.45 -16.56 3.60
CA GLU A 263 21.53 -18.02 3.57
C GLU A 263 21.97 -18.57 4.94
N ASN A 264 21.08 -19.35 5.55
CA ASN A 264 21.35 -20.52 6.39
C ASN A 264 21.39 -20.46 7.93
N LYS A 265 21.16 -19.36 8.67
CA LYS A 265 21.03 -19.44 10.15
C LYS A 265 20.18 -18.33 10.79
N TYR A 266 18.88 -18.53 10.98
CA TYR A 266 18.11 -17.75 11.97
C TYR A 266 17.08 -18.62 12.67
N SER A 267 16.96 -18.42 13.99
CA SER A 267 16.12 -19.18 14.93
C SER A 267 15.17 -18.30 15.74
N GLY A 268 14.99 -17.03 15.37
CA GLY A 268 14.05 -16.12 16.03
C GLY A 268 12.59 -16.37 15.64
N MET A 269 11.71 -16.47 16.64
CA MET A 269 10.25 -16.46 16.49
C MET A 269 9.69 -15.03 16.65
N PHE A 270 8.89 -14.60 15.69
CA PHE A 270 8.27 -13.28 15.57
C PHE A 270 6.78 -13.38 15.93
N ASN A 271 6.48 -13.50 17.23
CA ASN A 271 5.13 -13.80 17.70
C ASN A 271 4.10 -12.67 17.48
N SER A 272 4.53 -11.43 17.25
CA SER A 272 3.64 -10.28 17.03
C SER A 272 3.33 -10.01 15.56
N VAL A 273 4.09 -10.62 14.63
CA VAL A 273 3.91 -10.39 13.19
C VAL A 273 2.64 -11.12 12.73
N ARG A 274 1.76 -10.38 12.05
CA ARG A 274 0.52 -10.91 11.46
C ARG A 274 0.54 -10.88 9.95
N ARG A 275 1.39 -10.06 9.33
CA ARG A 275 1.46 -9.90 7.89
C ARG A 275 2.92 -9.95 7.42
N VAL A 276 3.19 -10.79 6.43
CA VAL A 276 4.51 -10.93 5.80
C VAL A 276 4.35 -10.73 4.30
N SER A 277 5.27 -9.95 3.70
CA SER A 277 5.30 -9.72 2.25
C SER A 277 6.70 -10.05 1.72
N LEU A 278 6.78 -11.04 0.84
CA LEU A 278 8.02 -11.65 0.37
C LEU A 278 8.29 -11.26 -1.08
N PHE A 279 9.45 -10.65 -1.33
CA PHE A 279 9.97 -10.27 -2.64
C PHE A 279 11.47 -10.52 -2.70
N ASP A 280 11.94 -11.21 -3.75
CA ASP A 280 13.37 -11.44 -4.01
C ASP A 280 13.57 -11.68 -5.53
N GLU A 281 14.76 -11.35 -6.02
CA GLU A 281 15.21 -11.66 -7.38
C GLU A 281 15.65 -13.13 -7.53
N ARG A 282 15.81 -13.86 -6.42
CA ARG A 282 16.08 -15.30 -6.37
C ARG A 282 14.80 -16.09 -6.12
N SER A 283 14.78 -17.37 -6.46
CA SER A 283 13.64 -18.24 -6.16
C SER A 283 13.55 -18.59 -4.68
N PHE A 284 12.34 -18.64 -4.14
CA PHE A 284 12.10 -19.16 -2.80
C PHE A 284 11.86 -20.68 -2.88
N GLU A 285 12.69 -21.48 -2.22
CA GLU A 285 12.53 -22.94 -2.21
C GLU A 285 11.67 -23.39 -1.01
N HIS A 286 11.22 -24.65 -0.98
CA HIS A 286 10.38 -25.17 0.13
C HIS A 286 10.94 -24.88 1.53
N GLU A 287 12.23 -25.13 1.76
CA GLU A 287 12.90 -24.88 3.04
C GLU A 287 12.84 -23.42 3.49
N PHE A 288 12.74 -22.50 2.53
CA PHE A 288 12.52 -21.10 2.83
C PHE A 288 11.15 -20.89 3.47
N PHE A 289 10.09 -21.44 2.88
CA PHE A 289 8.74 -21.33 3.42
C PHE A 289 8.56 -22.06 4.75
N LEU A 290 9.28 -23.17 4.97
CA LEU A 290 9.35 -23.82 6.27
C LEU A 290 9.91 -22.86 7.33
N ARG A 291 11.02 -22.19 7.04
CA ARG A 291 11.60 -21.16 7.91
C ARG A 291 10.63 -20.01 8.14
N ILE A 292 9.90 -19.56 7.13
CA ILE A 292 8.84 -18.54 7.28
C ILE A 292 7.79 -19.01 8.29
N THR A 293 7.28 -20.24 8.22
CA THR A 293 6.28 -20.70 9.21
C THR A 293 6.82 -20.75 10.63
N GLN A 294 8.08 -21.14 10.79
CA GLN A 294 8.72 -21.24 12.10
C GLN A 294 8.99 -19.85 12.69
N SER A 295 9.43 -18.92 11.85
CA SER A 295 9.68 -17.53 12.25
C SER A 295 8.39 -16.77 12.49
N PHE A 296 7.29 -17.04 11.80
CA PHE A 296 6.05 -16.28 11.89
C PHE A 296 4.85 -17.16 12.27
N PRO A 297 4.83 -17.72 13.50
CA PRO A 297 3.87 -18.76 13.88
C PRO A 297 2.41 -18.28 13.91
N PHE A 298 2.17 -16.97 14.06
CA PHE A 298 0.83 -16.36 14.11
C PHE A 298 0.51 -15.52 12.86
N MET A 299 1.17 -15.78 11.74
CA MET A 299 0.94 -15.04 10.50
C MET A 299 -0.49 -15.25 9.98
N GLU A 300 -1.21 -14.14 9.82
CA GLU A 300 -2.57 -14.06 9.27
C GLU A 300 -2.58 -13.75 7.77
N LYS A 301 -1.55 -13.05 7.25
CA LYS A 301 -1.48 -12.67 5.84
C LYS A 301 -0.09 -12.88 5.25
N LEU A 302 -0.03 -13.59 4.12
CA LEU A 302 1.19 -13.83 3.36
C LEU A 302 1.03 -13.28 1.93
N ILE A 303 1.89 -12.34 1.52
CA ILE A 303 1.94 -11.84 0.15
C ILE A 303 3.24 -12.32 -0.49
N LEU A 304 3.16 -12.93 -1.66
CA LEU A 304 4.31 -13.42 -2.41
C LEU A 304 4.41 -12.74 -3.77
N ILE A 305 5.53 -12.03 -3.98
CA ILE A 305 5.84 -11.35 -5.24
C ILE A 305 7.18 -11.90 -5.73
N ASN A 306 7.14 -12.95 -6.55
CA ASN A 306 8.35 -13.57 -7.07
C ASN A 306 8.08 -14.20 -8.43
N ASN A 307 8.73 -13.70 -9.47
CA ASN A 307 8.55 -14.17 -10.85
C ASN A 307 9.53 -15.29 -11.26
N LYS A 308 10.44 -15.68 -10.38
CA LYS A 308 11.44 -16.72 -10.64
C LYS A 308 10.86 -18.10 -10.42
N ARG A 309 11.34 -19.06 -11.22
CA ARG A 309 10.97 -20.47 -11.10
C ARG A 309 11.69 -21.09 -9.91
N GLN A 310 11.01 -21.95 -9.17
CA GLN A 310 11.68 -22.77 -8.17
C GLN A 310 12.61 -23.77 -8.86
N ASN A 311 13.84 -23.86 -8.36
CA ASN A 311 14.85 -24.77 -8.89
C ASN A 311 14.59 -26.20 -8.39
N ASN A 312 14.19 -26.35 -7.12
CA ASN A 312 14.01 -27.63 -6.46
C ASN A 312 12.53 -27.99 -6.31
N LYS A 313 11.84 -28.19 -7.44
CA LYS A 313 10.41 -28.52 -7.47
C LYS A 313 10.14 -29.89 -6.85
N GLN A 314 9.53 -29.91 -5.67
CA GLN A 314 9.30 -31.15 -4.93
C GLN A 314 8.21 -32.04 -5.53
N PHE A 315 7.27 -31.45 -6.28
CA PHE A 315 6.16 -32.18 -6.94
C PHE A 315 6.61 -33.08 -8.10
N ARG A 316 7.81 -32.85 -8.64
CA ARG A 316 8.33 -33.60 -9.78
C ARG A 316 9.19 -34.76 -9.30
N LYS A 317 8.52 -35.78 -8.75
CA LYS A 317 9.04 -37.14 -8.51
C LYS A 317 10.53 -37.14 -8.10
N SER A 318 10.83 -36.86 -6.83
CA SER A 318 12.09 -37.39 -6.31
C SER A 318 11.98 -38.92 -6.42
N LYS A 319 12.81 -39.51 -7.28
CA LYS A 319 13.02 -40.98 -7.29
C LYS A 319 13.67 -41.44 -5.98
N ASN A 320 14.18 -40.51 -5.18
CA ASN A 320 14.62 -40.73 -3.82
C ASN A 320 13.44 -40.48 -2.86
N ILE A 321 12.84 -41.57 -2.41
CA ILE A 321 11.77 -41.63 -1.41
C ILE A 321 12.25 -41.12 -0.03
N ASN A 322 13.55 -40.91 0.16
CA ASN A 322 14.15 -40.65 1.48
C ASN A 322 14.46 -39.17 1.78
N GLN A 323 13.92 -38.19 1.03
CA GLN A 323 13.91 -36.80 1.50
C GLN A 323 12.60 -36.52 2.24
N ASP A 324 12.57 -36.96 3.50
CA ASP A 324 11.62 -36.52 4.52
C ASP A 324 11.83 -35.03 4.74
N LEU A 325 11.10 -34.22 3.99
CA LEU A 325 11.06 -32.78 4.19
C LEU A 325 9.82 -32.47 5.00
N SER A 326 9.98 -31.61 5.98
CA SER A 326 8.96 -31.24 6.93
C SER A 326 7.73 -30.65 6.23
N ILE A 327 6.57 -30.99 6.77
CA ILE A 327 5.31 -30.36 6.39
C ILE A 327 5.33 -28.92 6.89
N ILE A 328 4.95 -28.00 6.01
CA ILE A 328 4.80 -26.57 6.29
C ILE A 328 3.35 -26.33 6.68
N GLU A 329 3.11 -25.84 7.89
CA GLU A 329 1.76 -25.55 8.39
C GLU A 329 1.57 -24.06 8.64
N TYR A 330 0.46 -23.52 8.13
CA TYR A 330 0.08 -22.12 8.30
C TYR A 330 -1.22 -22.00 9.12
N PRO A 331 -1.22 -22.34 10.42
CA PRO A 331 -2.46 -22.54 11.19
C PRO A 331 -3.35 -21.29 11.30
N TYR A 332 -2.76 -20.09 11.30
CA TYR A 332 -3.48 -18.82 11.47
C TYR A 332 -3.67 -18.04 10.18
N LEU A 333 -3.29 -18.58 9.02
CA LEU A 333 -3.28 -17.83 7.78
C LEU A 333 -4.71 -17.63 7.23
N ILE A 334 -5.12 -16.37 7.18
CA ILE A 334 -6.44 -15.89 6.72
C ILE A 334 -6.35 -15.42 5.27
N GLU A 335 -5.22 -14.87 4.82
CA GLU A 335 -5.06 -14.36 3.47
C GLU A 335 -3.71 -14.78 2.85
N LEU A 336 -3.75 -15.28 1.61
CA LEU A 336 -2.57 -15.60 0.80
C LEU A 336 -2.67 -14.90 -0.56
N ASP A 337 -1.73 -14.02 -0.88
CA ASP A 337 -1.68 -13.35 -2.17
C ASP A 337 -0.51 -13.87 -3.03
N LEU A 338 -0.85 -14.53 -4.13
CA LEU A 338 0.05 -15.05 -5.15
C LEU A 338 -0.15 -14.36 -6.50
N SER A 339 -0.89 -13.25 -6.57
CA SER A 339 -1.29 -12.58 -7.82
C SER A 339 -0.10 -12.18 -8.70
N LYS A 340 1.07 -11.92 -8.09
CA LYS A 340 2.32 -11.58 -8.77
C LYS A 340 3.39 -12.68 -8.65
N ALA A 341 3.02 -13.88 -8.23
CA ALA A 341 3.92 -15.00 -8.07
C ALA A 341 3.99 -15.87 -9.34
N GLN A 342 5.13 -16.54 -9.52
CA GLN A 342 5.32 -17.54 -10.56
C GLN A 342 4.53 -18.83 -10.24
N LYS A 343 4.14 -19.58 -11.28
CA LYS A 343 3.25 -20.75 -11.18
C LYS A 343 3.74 -21.90 -10.26
N ASP A 344 5.02 -22.00 -9.94
CA ASP A 344 5.57 -23.05 -9.10
C ASP A 344 5.15 -22.83 -7.64
N TYR A 345 4.98 -21.57 -7.21
CA TYR A 345 4.43 -21.24 -5.90
C TYR A 345 2.95 -21.61 -5.78
N TYR A 346 2.18 -21.53 -6.88
CA TYR A 346 0.81 -22.03 -6.92
C TYR A 346 0.80 -23.54 -6.73
N GLU A 347 1.74 -24.25 -7.37
CA GLU A 347 1.95 -25.70 -7.18
C GLU A 347 2.25 -26.01 -5.71
N GLN A 348 3.14 -25.25 -5.06
CA GLN A 348 3.48 -25.44 -3.65
C GLN A 348 2.30 -25.21 -2.70
N PHE A 349 1.69 -24.04 -2.74
CA PHE A 349 0.68 -23.71 -1.73
C PHE A 349 -0.64 -24.46 -1.91
N LEU A 350 -1.02 -24.79 -3.15
CA LEU A 350 -2.33 -25.39 -3.42
C LEU A 350 -2.29 -26.91 -3.66
N PHE A 351 -1.15 -27.45 -4.10
CA PHE A 351 -1.06 -28.84 -4.54
C PHE A 351 0.05 -29.64 -3.84
N ASP A 352 0.95 -29.03 -3.08
CA ASP A 352 1.88 -29.81 -2.26
C ASP A 352 1.11 -30.53 -1.15
N ILE A 353 1.43 -31.80 -0.97
CA ILE A 353 1.05 -32.52 0.25
C ILE A 353 1.83 -32.01 1.46
N LYS A 354 2.98 -31.35 1.24
CA LYS A 354 3.86 -30.81 2.27
C LYS A 354 3.55 -29.36 2.66
N THR A 355 2.47 -28.76 2.17
CA THR A 355 2.00 -27.45 2.64
C THR A 355 0.54 -27.57 3.07
N CYS A 356 0.25 -27.19 4.31
CA CYS A 356 -1.08 -27.25 4.92
C CYS A 356 -1.59 -25.82 5.12
N LEU A 357 -2.72 -25.52 4.49
CA LEU A 357 -3.42 -24.24 4.58
C LEU A 357 -4.75 -24.43 5.35
N PRO A 358 -5.22 -23.43 6.10
CA PRO A 358 -6.53 -23.47 6.74
C PRO A 358 -7.66 -23.56 5.70
N ASN A 359 -8.80 -24.17 6.08
CA ASN A 359 -9.92 -24.40 5.16
C ASN A 359 -10.61 -23.11 4.66
N ASN A 360 -10.47 -21.98 5.37
CA ASN A 360 -11.18 -20.73 5.10
C ASN A 360 -10.26 -19.57 4.67
N ILE A 361 -9.11 -19.88 4.09
CA ILE A 361 -8.16 -18.85 3.64
C ILE A 361 -8.65 -18.14 2.37
N ARG A 362 -8.53 -16.81 2.34
CA ARG A 362 -8.72 -15.98 1.15
C ARG A 362 -7.46 -16.01 0.29
N VAL A 363 -7.51 -16.62 -0.89
CA VAL A 363 -6.34 -16.74 -1.78
C VAL A 363 -6.43 -15.84 -3.03
N ASN A 364 -5.72 -14.72 -3.06
CA ASN A 364 -5.66 -13.83 -4.22
C ASN A 364 -4.68 -14.37 -5.28
N MET A 365 -5.13 -14.57 -6.52
CA MET A 365 -4.38 -15.29 -7.56
C MET A 365 -4.75 -14.84 -8.97
N ASP A 366 -3.82 -15.03 -9.92
CA ASP A 366 -4.13 -14.90 -11.34
C ASP A 366 -4.92 -16.13 -11.82
N TYR A 367 -6.19 -15.92 -12.17
CA TYR A 367 -7.10 -16.94 -12.70
C TYR A 367 -6.51 -17.73 -13.89
N ARG A 368 -5.78 -17.07 -14.78
CA ARG A 368 -5.16 -17.72 -15.95
C ARG A 368 -4.10 -18.73 -15.53
N LEU A 369 -3.31 -18.40 -14.51
CA LEU A 369 -2.30 -19.30 -13.95
C LEU A 369 -2.96 -20.46 -13.19
N VAL A 370 -3.99 -20.20 -12.37
CA VAL A 370 -4.75 -21.25 -11.68
C VAL A 370 -5.32 -22.26 -12.67
N LYS A 371 -5.98 -21.79 -13.73
CA LYS A 371 -6.54 -22.64 -14.79
C LYS A 371 -5.46 -23.50 -15.46
N LYS A 372 -4.26 -22.94 -15.67
CA LYS A 372 -3.13 -23.66 -16.25
C LYS A 372 -2.59 -24.75 -15.31
N VAL A 373 -2.37 -24.42 -14.04
CA VAL A 373 -1.80 -25.35 -13.03
C VAL A 373 -2.76 -26.48 -12.68
N THR A 374 -4.06 -26.16 -12.59
CA THR A 374 -5.14 -27.14 -12.33
C THR A 374 -5.52 -28.00 -13.53
N ARG A 375 -4.95 -27.73 -14.72
CA ARG A 375 -5.38 -28.31 -16.01
C ARG A 375 -6.89 -28.13 -16.24
N ASN A 376 -7.36 -26.89 -16.13
CA ASN A 376 -8.78 -26.54 -16.16
C ASN A 376 -9.59 -27.25 -15.07
N PHE A 377 -9.08 -27.27 -13.84
CA PHE A 377 -9.73 -27.90 -12.67
C PHE A 377 -9.98 -29.41 -12.80
N ARG A 378 -9.28 -30.09 -13.72
CA ARG A 378 -9.40 -31.54 -13.92
C ARG A 378 -8.43 -32.35 -13.06
N ARG A 379 -7.52 -31.71 -12.35
CA ARG A 379 -6.51 -32.39 -11.54
C ARG A 379 -7.17 -32.92 -10.24
N PRO A 380 -7.16 -34.23 -9.96
CA PRO A 380 -7.85 -34.82 -8.80
C PRO A 380 -7.34 -34.30 -7.45
N THR A 381 -6.07 -33.90 -7.39
CA THR A 381 -5.41 -33.37 -6.19
C THR A 381 -5.66 -31.87 -5.98
N THR A 382 -6.54 -31.24 -6.74
CA THR A 382 -6.92 -29.84 -6.48
C THR A 382 -7.69 -29.84 -5.17
N ARG A 383 -7.14 -29.23 -4.11
CA ARG A 383 -7.86 -29.05 -2.84
C ARG A 383 -9.07 -28.15 -3.10
N MET A 384 -10.22 -28.76 -3.39
CA MET A 384 -11.40 -28.09 -3.97
C MET A 384 -12.05 -27.06 -3.05
N GLY A 385 -11.86 -27.15 -1.73
CA GLY A 385 -12.45 -26.21 -0.76
C GLY A 385 -11.88 -24.77 -0.82
N LEU A 386 -10.69 -24.58 -1.40
CA LEU A 386 -10.00 -23.27 -1.38
C LEU A 386 -10.44 -22.30 -2.50
N VAL A 387 -11.08 -22.80 -3.56
CA VAL A 387 -11.31 -22.03 -4.79
C VAL A 387 -12.68 -21.32 -4.82
N GLU A 388 -13.65 -21.78 -4.03
CA GLU A 388 -15.02 -21.24 -4.06
C GLU A 388 -15.14 -19.77 -3.58
N GLY A 389 -14.19 -19.29 -2.76
CA GLY A 389 -14.25 -17.97 -2.15
C GLY A 389 -13.94 -16.78 -3.09
N ASN A 390 -13.17 -17.00 -4.17
CA ASN A 390 -12.59 -15.89 -4.97
C ASN A 390 -13.01 -15.85 -6.44
N LEU A 391 -13.91 -16.74 -6.87
CA LEU A 391 -14.48 -16.67 -8.20
C LEU A 391 -15.64 -15.67 -8.21
N ASN A 392 -15.69 -14.80 -9.23
CA ASN A 392 -16.87 -13.98 -9.44
C ASN A 392 -18.07 -14.85 -9.83
N GLU A 393 -19.27 -14.28 -9.77
CA GLU A 393 -20.52 -15.04 -9.93
C GLU A 393 -20.64 -15.71 -11.31
N LYS A 394 -20.08 -15.10 -12.36
CA LYS A 394 -19.98 -15.71 -13.70
C LYS A 394 -19.05 -16.91 -13.72
N GLU A 395 -17.93 -16.84 -13.01
CA GLU A 395 -16.95 -17.93 -12.90
C GLU A 395 -17.49 -19.09 -12.05
N LYS A 396 -18.23 -18.79 -10.97
CA LYS A 396 -18.97 -19.78 -10.18
C LYS A 396 -20.02 -20.52 -11.01
N GLN A 397 -20.77 -19.80 -11.85
CA GLN A 397 -21.76 -20.41 -12.76
C GLN A 397 -21.11 -21.28 -13.85
N LEU A 398 -19.90 -20.94 -14.32
CA LEU A 398 -19.15 -21.77 -15.25
C LEU A 398 -18.63 -23.06 -14.58
N PHE A 399 -18.41 -23.01 -13.27
CA PHE A 399 -17.97 -24.14 -12.44
C PHE A 399 -19.10 -25.14 -12.18
N MET A 400 -20.33 -24.65 -11.93
CA MET A 400 -21.53 -25.46 -11.64
C MET A 400 -22.18 -26.13 -12.88
N LYS A 401 -21.73 -25.82 -14.11
CA LYS A 401 -22.30 -26.36 -15.35
C LYS A 401 -21.62 -27.64 -15.86
N LYS A 402 -20.79 -28.30 -15.05
CA LYS A 402 -20.13 -29.58 -15.33
C LYS A 402 -20.11 -30.44 -14.08
#